data_AF-A0A661NGD7-F1
#
_entry.id   AF-A0A661NGD7-F1
#
_cell.length_a   1.000
_cell.length_b   1.000
_cell.length_c   1.000
_cell.angle_alpha   90.00
_cell.angle_beta   90.00
_cell.angle_gamma   90.00
#
_symmetry.space_group_name_H-M   'P 1'
#
loop_
_entity.id
_entity.type
_entity.pdbx_description
1 polymer ?
#
loop_
_entity_poly.entity_id
_entity_poly.type
_entity_poly.pdbx_seq_one_letter_code
_entity_poly.pdbx_strand_id
1 'polypeptide(L)' 'MGEGVAMTDARHYASVSDNIYRFVPLRLSRDDLQHIHCVNERISVDNYAEIVQFYARLIQNGTGD' A
#
# COMPACT_ATOMS: atom_id res chain seq x y z
N MET A 1 2.74 -21.56 -4.72
CA MET A 1 2.87 -21.04 -3.35
C MET A 1 1.47 -20.72 -2.89
N GLY A 2 1.04 -21.21 -1.72
CA GLY A 2 -0.32 -21.01 -1.22
C GLY A 2 -0.61 -19.52 -1.03
N GLU A 3 -1.81 -19.10 -1.42
CA GLU A 3 -2.31 -17.75 -1.23
C GLU A 3 -2.37 -17.43 0.27
N GLY A 4 -1.27 -16.89 0.80
CA GLY A 4 -1.27 -16.28 2.12
C GLY A 4 -2.16 -15.04 2.05
N VAL A 5 -3.23 -14.98 2.84
CA VAL A 5 -4.01 -13.76 3.01
C VAL A 5 -3.07 -12.72 3.61
N ALA A 6 -2.63 -11.75 2.80
CA ALA A 6 -1.90 -10.60 3.28
C ALA A 6 -2.81 -9.83 4.23
N MET A 7 -2.53 -9.92 5.54
CA MET A 7 -3.21 -9.14 6.56
C MET A 7 -2.29 -8.04 7.03
N THR A 8 -2.83 -6.82 7.11
CA THR A 8 -2.17 -5.68 7.72
C THR A 8 -2.65 -5.50 9.16
N ASP A 9 -1.95 -4.66 9.93
CA ASP A 9 -2.39 -4.30 11.28
C ASP A 9 -3.69 -3.48 11.30
N ALA A 10 -4.22 -3.08 10.14
CA ALA A 10 -5.46 -2.32 10.01
C ALA A 10 -6.66 -2.93 10.77
N ARG A 11 -6.70 -4.26 10.95
CA ARG A 11 -7.75 -4.93 11.75
C ARG A 11 -7.76 -4.51 13.22
N HIS A 12 -6.60 -4.17 13.78
CA HIS A 12 -6.46 -3.76 15.18
C HIS A 12 -6.82 -2.28 15.40
N TYR A 13 -6.78 -1.47 14.34
CA TYR A 13 -7.12 -0.05 14.39
C TYR A 13 -8.60 0.25 14.12
N ALA A 14 -9.42 -0.78 13.93
CA ALA A 14 -10.82 -0.60 13.54
C ALA A 14 -11.69 0.09 14.60
N SER A 15 -11.30 0.05 15.88
CA SER A 15 -11.97 0.80 16.96
C SER A 15 -11.45 2.23 17.13
N VAL A 16 -10.35 2.59 16.47
CA VAL A 16 -9.66 3.88 16.64
C VAL A 16 -10.01 4.87 15.52
N SER A 17 -10.32 4.38 14.32
CA SER A 17 -10.62 5.20 13.15
C SER A 17 -11.59 4.50 12.21
N ASP A 18 -12.56 5.24 11.69
CA ASP A 18 -13.45 4.79 10.62
C ASP A 18 -12.74 4.79 9.25
N ASN A 19 -11.66 5.57 9.11
CA ASN A 19 -10.92 5.74 7.87
C ASN A 19 -9.81 4.69 7.73
N ILE A 20 -10.20 3.47 7.32
CA ILE A 20 -9.28 2.33 7.16
C ILE A 20 -9.07 2.02 5.68
N TYR A 21 -7.85 2.24 5.19
CA TYR A 21 -7.45 1.95 3.81
C TYR A 21 -6.60 0.67 3.74
N ARG A 22 -7.05 -0.32 2.97
CA ARG A 22 -6.38 -1.63 2.83
C ARG A 22 -5.80 -1.84 1.43
N PHE A 23 -5.12 -0.82 0.93
CA PHE A 23 -4.38 -0.88 -0.32
C PHE A 23 -3.08 -0.08 -0.20
N VAL A 24 -2.15 -0.36 -1.09
CA VAL A 24 -0.96 0.47 -1.34
C VAL A 24 -1.13 1.07 -2.73
N PRO A 25 -0.88 2.37 -2.95
CA PRO A 25 -1.05 3.04 -4.25
C PRO A 25 0.08 2.67 -5.23
N LEU A 26 0.31 1.36 -5.41
CA LEU A 26 1.42 0.80 -6.16
C LEU A 26 1.00 0.50 -7.61
N ARG A 27 1.83 0.89 -8.58
CA ARG A 27 1.71 0.42 -9.97
C ARG A 27 2.30 -0.99 -10.08
N LEU A 28 1.49 -1.98 -10.44
CA LEU A 28 1.93 -3.36 -10.61
C LEU A 28 1.66 -3.81 -12.03
N SER A 29 2.71 -4.29 -12.72
CA SER A 29 2.57 -5.11 -13.91
C SER A 29 2.26 -6.57 -13.54
N ARG A 30 1.89 -7.40 -14.52
CA ARG A 30 1.71 -8.85 -14.30
C ARG A 30 3.00 -9.51 -13.80
N ASP A 31 4.14 -9.06 -14.30
CA ASP A 31 5.45 -9.59 -13.90
C ASP A 31 5.81 -9.16 -12.47
N ASP A 32 5.30 -8.03 -11.97
CA ASP A 32 5.54 -7.59 -10.59
C ASP A 32 4.78 -8.44 -9.58
N LEU A 33 3.61 -8.98 -9.94
CA LEU A 33 2.78 -9.81 -9.05
C LEU A 33 3.52 -11.04 -8.52
N GLN A 34 4.42 -11.63 -9.33
CA GLN A 34 5.20 -12.81 -8.91
C GLN A 34 6.29 -12.46 -7.87
N HIS A 35 6.60 -11.18 -7.69
CA HIS A 35 7.62 -10.72 -6.75
C HIS A 35 7.05 -10.38 -5.37
N ILE A 36 5.73 -10.26 -5.23
CA ILE A 36 5.09 -9.95 -3.95
C ILE A 36 5.39 -11.07 -2.96
N HIS A 37 5.93 -10.72 -1.79
CA HIS A 37 6.33 -11.67 -0.73
C HIS A 37 7.37 -12.72 -1.17
N CYS A 38 8.11 -12.44 -2.24
CA CYS A 38 9.15 -13.31 -2.76
C CYS A 38 10.55 -12.70 -2.54
N VAL A 39 11.59 -13.50 -2.75
CA VAL A 39 12.98 -13.02 -2.65
C VAL A 39 13.22 -11.91 -3.67
N ASN A 40 13.90 -10.85 -3.25
CA ASN A 40 14.22 -9.68 -4.08
C ASN A 40 12.95 -8.96 -4.61
N GLU A 41 11.91 -8.90 -3.78
CA GLU A 41 10.76 -8.01 -3.96
C GLU A 41 11.25 -6.58 -4.20
N ARG A 42 10.77 -5.96 -5.29
CA ARG A 42 11.24 -4.66 -5.75
C ARG A 42 10.20 -3.96 -6.59
N ILE A 43 10.30 -2.64 -6.64
CA ILE A 43 9.48 -1.74 -7.45
C ILE A 43 10.42 -0.74 -8.12
N SER A 44 9.96 -0.05 -9.18
CA SER A 44 10.76 1.02 -9.78
C SER A 44 10.86 2.23 -8.85
N VAL A 45 11.92 3.02 -9.02
CA VAL A 45 12.12 4.27 -8.26
C VAL A 45 10.99 5.26 -8.52
N ASP A 46 10.50 5.34 -9.76
CA ASP A 46 9.38 6.22 -10.11
C ASP A 46 8.09 5.81 -9.40
N ASN A 47 7.80 4.51 -9.32
CA ASN A 47 6.64 3.99 -8.60
C ASN A 47 6.73 4.28 -7.10
N TYR A 48 7.93 4.16 -6.52
CA TYR A 48 8.17 4.57 -5.14
C TYR A 48 7.89 6.06 -4.91
N ALA A 49 8.32 6.94 -5.83
CA ALA A 49 8.05 8.37 -5.75
C ALA A 49 6.54 8.68 -5.84
N GLU A 50 5.79 8.00 -6.72
CA GLU A 50 4.33 8.13 -6.82
C GLU A 50 3.63 7.74 -5.51
N ILE A 51 4.07 6.67 -4.83
CA ILE A 51 3.52 6.24 -3.54
C ILE A 51 3.69 7.33 -2.48
N VAL A 52 4.89 7.91 -2.37
CA VAL A 52 5.17 9.00 -1.43
C VAL A 52 4.27 10.21 -1.70
N GLN A 53 4.14 10.60 -2.97
CA GLN A 53 3.27 11.70 -3.39
C GLN A 53 1.80 11.43 -3.05
N PHE A 54 1.32 10.20 -3.28
CA PHE A 54 -0.04 9.80 -2.94
C PHE A 54 -0.32 9.97 -1.44
N TYR A 55 0.54 9.43 -0.57
CA TYR A 55 0.34 9.56 0.88
C TYR A 55 0.44 11.01 1.36
N ALA A 56 1.37 11.79 0.83
CA ALA A 56 1.47 13.23 1.14
C ALA A 56 0.17 13.96 0.78
N ARG A 57 -0.38 13.69 -0.41
CA ARG A 57 -1.63 14.31 -0.88
C ARG A 57 -2.85 13.81 -0.12
N LEU A 58 -2.90 12.53 0.25
CA LEU A 58 -3.96 11.95 1.07
C LEU A 58 -4.01 12.63 2.44
N ILE A 59 -2.87 12.79 3.09
CA ILE A 59 -2.78 13.46 4.40
C ILE A 59 -3.21 14.92 4.27
N GLN A 60 -2.63 15.68 3.33
CA GLN A 60 -2.95 17.09 3.13
C GLN A 60 -4.43 17.34 2.84
N ASN A 61 -5.04 16.54 1.98
CA ASN A 61 -6.45 16.73 1.62
C ASN A 61 -7.40 16.13 2.66
N GLY A 62 -6.94 15.16 3.45
CA GLY A 62 -7.73 14.48 4.47
C GLY A 62 -7.87 15.27 5.77
N THR A 63 -6.98 16.24 6.02
CA THR A 63 -6.98 17.04 7.25
C THR A 63 -7.75 18.35 7.16
N GLY A 64 -8.37 18.67 6.02
CA GLY A 64 -9.36 19.74 5.85
C GLY A 64 -9.07 21.05 6.58
N ASP A 65 -8.09 21.81 6.07
CA ASP A 65 -8.09 23.28 6.15
C ASP A 65 -8.50 23.84 4.78
#